data_AF-A0A6P5FWE1-F1
#
_entry.id   AF-A0A6P5FWE1-F1
#
_cell.length_a   1.000
_cell.length_b   1.000
_cell.length_c   1.000
_cell.angle_alpha   90.00
_cell.angle_beta   90.00
_cell.angle_gamma   90.00
#
_symmetry.space_group_name_H-M   'P 1'
#
loop_
_entity.id
_entity.type
_entity.pdbx_description
1 polymer ?
#
loop_
_entity_poly.entity_id
_entity_poly.type
_entity_poly.pdbx_seq_one_letter_code
_entity_poly.pdbx_strand_id
1 'polypeptide(L)'
;MSKSISTEASLFASQIENRRFNTGTLQILESILVAKDVSSLLEIRSALRELLRSQSMAVLVETSVETADVKLRIVEFFVRAFALIGDVESCLALKYEALVLREAIHLKDRDLQVSYEEWLTFGRDSLNNGFYTIAVRGFENALVCIKSHTNVDPGPVAAPVVDTINDIKRLRDIATALVASHSDTIS
;
A
#
# COMPACT_ATOMS: atom_id res chain seq x y z
N MET A 1 -24.59 1.38 -25.31
CA MET A 1 -23.24 1.45 -24.72
C MET A 1 -23.22 1.15 -23.22
N SER A 2 -24.26 1.46 -22.44
CA SER A 2 -24.40 1.04 -21.03
C SER A 2 -24.24 -0.46 -20.78
N LYS A 3 -24.62 -1.32 -21.74
CA LYS A 3 -24.48 -2.78 -21.62
C LYS A 3 -23.03 -3.28 -21.55
N SER A 4 -22.06 -2.61 -22.20
CA SER A 4 -20.67 -3.10 -22.23
C SER A 4 -19.99 -2.93 -20.88
N ILE A 5 -20.06 -1.72 -20.31
CA ILE A 5 -19.53 -1.39 -18.99
C ILE A 5 -20.22 -2.21 -17.91
N SER A 6 -21.54 -2.39 -18.00
CA SER A 6 -22.29 -3.27 -17.09
C SER A 6 -21.84 -4.74 -17.19
N THR A 7 -21.46 -5.22 -18.38
CA THR A 7 -20.99 -6.60 -18.57
C THR A 7 -19.58 -6.79 -17.98
N GLU A 8 -18.67 -5.84 -18.21
CA GLU A 8 -17.31 -5.87 -17.69
C GLU A 8 -17.28 -5.72 -16.17
N ALA A 9 -18.12 -4.85 -15.60
CA ALA A 9 -18.26 -4.68 -14.15
C ALA A 9 -18.80 -5.96 -13.49
N SER A 10 -19.82 -6.61 -14.07
CA SER A 10 -20.31 -7.91 -13.58
C SER A 10 -19.25 -9.01 -13.71
N LEU A 11 -18.49 -9.02 -14.80
CA LEU A 11 -17.38 -9.95 -14.97
C LEU A 11 -16.32 -9.73 -13.89
N PHE A 12 -15.90 -8.49 -13.66
CA PHE A 12 -14.94 -8.15 -12.61
C PHE A 12 -15.42 -8.62 -11.23
N ALA A 13 -16.66 -8.28 -10.85
CA ALA A 13 -17.24 -8.71 -9.59
C ALA A 13 -17.20 -10.23 -9.42
N SER A 14 -17.58 -10.97 -10.47
CA SER A 14 -17.53 -12.43 -10.46
C SER A 14 -16.10 -12.97 -10.31
N GLN A 15 -15.09 -12.36 -10.93
CA GLN A 15 -13.69 -12.79 -10.76
C GLN A 15 -13.21 -12.58 -9.32
N ILE A 16 -13.58 -11.46 -8.69
CA ILE A 16 -13.23 -11.16 -7.29
C ILE A 16 -13.91 -12.13 -6.32
N GLU A 17 -15.20 -12.41 -6.52
CA GLU A 17 -15.95 -13.39 -5.72
C GLU A 17 -15.33 -14.79 -5.82
N ASN A 18 -14.87 -15.17 -7.01
CA ASN A 18 -14.18 -16.44 -7.24
C ASN A 18 -12.68 -16.42 -6.86
N ARG A 19 -12.22 -15.40 -6.11
CA ARG A 19 -10.84 -15.28 -5.61
C ARG A 19 -9.77 -15.28 -6.71
N ARG A 20 -10.12 -14.81 -7.91
CA ARG A 20 -9.19 -14.76 -9.04
C ARG A 20 -8.39 -13.46 -9.04
N PHE A 21 -7.41 -13.41 -8.14
CA PHE A 21 -6.49 -12.29 -7.96
C PHE A 21 -5.29 -12.41 -8.90
N ASN A 22 -5.45 -11.96 -10.15
CA ASN A 22 -4.39 -12.02 -11.16
C ASN A 22 -4.41 -10.79 -12.08
N THR A 23 -3.39 -10.68 -12.94
CA THR A 23 -3.23 -9.57 -13.88
C THR A 23 -4.42 -9.42 -14.83
N GLY A 24 -5.03 -10.51 -15.27
CA GLY A 24 -6.21 -10.45 -16.14
C GLY A 24 -7.40 -9.78 -15.46
N THR A 25 -7.61 -10.03 -14.17
CA THR A 25 -8.64 -9.35 -13.39
C THR A 25 -8.36 -7.85 -13.22
N LEU A 26 -7.10 -7.44 -13.08
CA LEU A 26 -6.72 -6.01 -13.06
C LEU A 26 -6.96 -5.33 -14.42
N GLN A 27 -6.71 -6.01 -15.54
CA GLN A 27 -6.97 -5.47 -16.87
C GLN A 27 -8.47 -5.23 -17.14
N ILE A 28 -9.34 -6.07 -16.57
CA ILE A 28 -10.79 -5.83 -16.61
C ILE A 28 -11.11 -4.54 -15.84
N LEU A 29 -10.54 -4.36 -14.64
CA LEU A 29 -10.70 -3.13 -13.85
C LEU A 29 -10.25 -1.89 -14.62
N GLU A 30 -9.07 -1.94 -15.25
CA GLU A 30 -8.56 -0.85 -16.08
C GLU A 30 -9.52 -0.50 -17.23
N SER A 31 -10.09 -1.51 -17.89
CA SER A 31 -11.05 -1.34 -18.98
C SER A 31 -12.34 -0.64 -18.53
N ILE A 32 -12.86 -1.01 -17.35
CA ILE A 32 -14.04 -0.38 -16.74
C ILE A 32 -13.80 1.11 -16.46
N LEU A 33 -12.56 1.48 -16.08
CA LEU A 33 -12.20 2.85 -15.73
C LEU A 33 -12.01 3.78 -16.95
N VAL A 34 -12.08 3.26 -18.19
CA VAL A 34 -12.11 4.04 -19.43
C VAL A 34 -13.52 4.58 -19.69
N ALA A 35 -14.05 5.39 -18.77
CA ALA A 35 -15.37 6.02 -18.92
C ALA A 35 -15.28 7.31 -19.75
N LYS A 36 -16.36 7.61 -20.51
CA LYS A 36 -16.42 8.77 -21.41
C LYS A 36 -16.80 10.09 -20.72
N ASP A 37 -17.48 10.01 -19.58
CA ASP A 37 -17.92 11.16 -18.80
C ASP A 37 -17.54 11.00 -17.33
N VAL A 38 -17.29 12.15 -16.68
CA VAL A 38 -16.76 12.21 -15.31
C VAL A 38 -17.79 11.69 -14.29
N SER A 39 -19.08 11.94 -14.51
CA SER A 39 -20.14 11.55 -13.56
C SER A 39 -20.24 10.03 -13.47
N SER A 40 -20.33 9.36 -14.61
CA SER A 40 -20.38 7.90 -14.70
C SER A 40 -19.11 7.28 -14.12
N LEU A 41 -17.93 7.89 -14.36
CA LEU A 41 -16.67 7.42 -13.78
C LEU A 41 -16.68 7.46 -12.25
N LEU A 42 -17.22 8.53 -11.65
CA LEU A 42 -17.29 8.69 -10.21
C LEU A 42 -18.23 7.66 -9.57
N GLU A 43 -19.40 7.42 -10.16
CA GLU A 43 -20.34 6.38 -9.71
C GLU A 43 -19.72 4.98 -9.78
N ILE A 44 -19.07 4.65 -10.90
CA ILE A 44 -18.35 3.39 -11.10
C ILE A 44 -17.25 3.22 -10.05
N ARG A 45 -16.44 4.25 -9.82
CA ARG A 45 -15.37 4.22 -8.81
C ARG A 45 -15.93 4.04 -7.40
N SER A 46 -17.07 4.66 -7.09
CA SER A 46 -17.73 4.47 -5.79
C SER A 46 -18.17 3.02 -5.58
N ALA A 47 -18.86 2.43 -6.56
CA ALA A 47 -19.32 1.04 -6.47
C ALA A 47 -18.15 0.04 -6.40
N LEU A 48 -17.12 0.24 -7.22
CA LEU A 48 -15.90 -0.58 -7.19
C LEU A 48 -15.15 -0.46 -5.86
N ARG A 49 -15.13 0.74 -5.28
CA ARG A 49 -14.51 0.97 -3.97
C ARG A 49 -15.19 0.16 -2.88
N GLU A 50 -16.51 0.21 -2.79
CA GLU A 50 -17.28 -0.56 -1.81
C GLU A 50 -17.06 -2.06 -1.97
N LEU A 51 -17.13 -2.56 -3.21
CA LEU A 51 -16.85 -3.96 -3.52
C LEU A 51 -15.44 -4.36 -3.08
N LEU A 52 -14.42 -3.61 -3.50
CA LEU A 52 -13.02 -3.95 -3.22
C LEU A 52 -12.70 -3.90 -1.73
N ARG A 53 -13.21 -2.91 -0.99
CA ARG A 53 -13.05 -2.82 0.48
C ARG A 53 -13.70 -4.02 1.18
N SER A 54 -14.92 -4.37 0.79
CA SER A 54 -15.61 -5.54 1.36
C SER A 54 -14.85 -6.83 1.08
N GLN A 55 -14.37 -7.01 -0.15
CA GLN A 55 -13.70 -8.24 -0.57
C GLN A 55 -12.29 -8.35 0.01
N SER A 56 -11.54 -7.25 0.09
CA SER A 56 -10.21 -7.26 0.72
C SER A 56 -10.30 -7.66 2.19
N MET A 57 -11.28 -7.13 2.93
CA MET A 57 -11.48 -7.49 4.33
C MET A 57 -11.82 -8.97 4.51
N ALA A 58 -12.76 -9.50 3.72
CA ALA A 58 -13.15 -10.91 3.78
C ALA A 58 -11.95 -11.84 3.49
N VAL A 59 -11.21 -11.55 2.43
CA VAL A 59 -10.08 -12.38 1.99
C VAL A 59 -8.94 -12.37 3.00
N LEU A 60 -8.63 -11.23 3.63
CA LEU A 60 -7.59 -11.16 4.65
C LEU A 60 -7.91 -12.01 5.89
N VAL A 61 -9.20 -12.13 6.24
CA VAL A 61 -9.64 -13.03 7.32
C VAL A 61 -9.56 -14.50 6.89
N GLU A 62 -10.06 -14.82 5.69
CA GLU A 62 -10.05 -16.17 5.11
C GLU A 62 -8.62 -16.72 4.97
N THR A 63 -7.68 -15.89 4.52
CA THR A 63 -6.31 -16.31 4.22
C THR A 63 -5.38 -16.29 5.42
N SER A 64 -5.90 -16.15 6.65
CA SER A 64 -5.08 -16.12 7.87
C SER A 64 -4.16 -17.34 8.04
N VAL A 65 -4.58 -18.51 7.54
CA VAL A 65 -3.81 -19.78 7.58
C VAL A 65 -2.90 -20.02 6.36
N GLU A 66 -2.98 -19.18 5.33
CA GLU A 66 -2.20 -19.33 4.10
C GLU A 66 -0.72 -19.00 4.30
N THR A 67 0.10 -19.46 3.35
CA THR A 67 1.53 -19.11 3.30
C THR A 67 1.71 -17.62 3.07
N ALA A 68 2.87 -17.10 3.48
CA ALA A 68 3.16 -15.69 3.30
C ALA A 68 3.20 -15.28 1.82
N ASP A 69 3.66 -16.15 0.92
CA ASP A 69 3.68 -15.88 -0.52
C ASP A 69 2.28 -15.67 -1.09
N VAL A 70 1.31 -16.51 -0.67
CA VAL A 70 -0.09 -16.38 -1.10
C VAL A 70 -0.68 -15.08 -0.57
N LYS A 71 -0.45 -14.77 0.72
CA LYS A 71 -0.88 -13.51 1.33
C LYS A 71 -0.32 -12.29 0.59
N LEU A 72 0.98 -12.30 0.28
CA LEU A 72 1.62 -11.19 -0.42
C LEU A 72 1.07 -10.99 -1.83
N ARG A 73 0.82 -12.06 -2.59
CA ARG A 73 0.21 -11.96 -3.93
C ARG A 73 -1.19 -11.35 -3.88
N ILE A 74 -1.99 -11.75 -2.89
CA ILE A 74 -3.34 -11.22 -2.68
C ILE A 74 -3.27 -9.74 -2.31
N VAL A 75 -2.41 -9.38 -1.36
CA VAL A 75 -2.24 -7.99 -0.94
C VAL A 75 -1.74 -7.12 -2.11
N GLU A 76 -0.78 -7.60 -2.90
CA GLU A 76 -0.28 -6.90 -4.09
C GLU A 76 -1.41 -6.63 -5.10
N PHE A 77 -2.26 -7.63 -5.35
CA PHE A 77 -3.43 -7.46 -6.21
C PHE A 77 -4.33 -6.32 -5.72
N PHE A 78 -4.70 -6.31 -4.44
CA PHE A 78 -5.58 -5.29 -3.88
C PHE A 78 -4.92 -3.90 -3.83
N VAL A 79 -3.63 -3.81 -3.52
CA VAL A 79 -2.87 -2.55 -3.59
C VAL A 79 -2.98 -1.94 -4.99
N ARG A 80 -2.78 -2.75 -6.04
CA ARG A 80 -2.88 -2.29 -7.43
C ARG A 80 -4.31 -1.91 -7.80
N ALA A 81 -5.30 -2.71 -7.37
CA ALA A 81 -6.71 -2.40 -7.59
C ALA A 81 -7.13 -1.07 -6.93
N PHE A 82 -6.76 -0.84 -5.67
CA PHE A 82 -7.06 0.41 -4.96
C PHE A 82 -6.33 1.61 -5.57
N ALA A 83 -5.09 1.43 -6.04
CA ALA A 83 -4.38 2.47 -6.77
C ALA A 83 -5.12 2.87 -8.07
N LEU A 84 -5.61 1.89 -8.84
CA LEU A 84 -6.37 2.13 -10.08
C LEU A 84 -7.66 2.92 -9.83
N ILE A 85 -8.42 2.56 -8.79
CA ILE A 85 -9.66 3.29 -8.44
C ILE A 85 -9.41 4.54 -7.59
N GLY A 86 -8.14 4.87 -7.33
CA GLY A 86 -7.68 5.98 -6.48
C GLY A 86 -8.30 6.00 -5.09
N ASP A 87 -8.41 4.83 -4.45
CA ASP A 87 -8.66 4.71 -3.02
C ASP A 87 -7.32 4.70 -2.28
N VAL A 88 -6.82 5.90 -2.00
CA VAL A 88 -5.48 6.09 -1.43
C VAL A 88 -5.36 5.48 -0.04
N GLU A 89 -6.39 5.61 0.79
CA GLU A 89 -6.41 5.08 2.15
C GLU A 89 -6.24 3.56 2.17
N SER A 90 -7.09 2.83 1.42
CA SER A 90 -7.01 1.37 1.36
C SER A 90 -5.73 0.88 0.66
N CYS A 91 -5.23 1.62 -0.33
CA CYS A 91 -3.95 1.34 -0.97
C CYS A 91 -2.79 1.43 0.02
N LEU A 92 -2.68 2.54 0.78
CA LEU A 92 -1.60 2.74 1.74
C LEU A 92 -1.70 1.77 2.92
N ALA A 93 -2.91 1.50 3.42
CA ALA A 93 -3.11 0.51 4.48
C ALA A 93 -2.56 -0.87 4.08
N LEU A 94 -2.93 -1.36 2.89
CA LEU A 94 -2.44 -2.66 2.42
C LEU A 94 -0.96 -2.67 2.05
N LYS A 95 -0.41 -1.57 1.52
CA LYS A 95 1.03 -1.43 1.32
C LYS A 95 1.79 -1.58 2.64
N TYR A 96 1.32 -0.92 3.70
CA TYR A 96 1.92 -1.03 5.02
C TYR A 96 1.92 -2.49 5.51
N GLU A 97 0.76 -3.16 5.45
CA GLU A 97 0.65 -4.56 5.87
C GLU A 97 1.57 -5.50 5.06
N ALA A 98 1.73 -5.27 3.75
CA ALA A 98 2.66 -6.03 2.92
C ALA A 98 4.11 -5.90 3.38
N LEU A 99 4.54 -4.66 3.69
CA LEU A 99 5.89 -4.38 4.17
C LEU A 99 6.13 -5.02 5.54
N VAL A 100 5.17 -4.89 6.48
CA VAL A 100 5.26 -5.53 7.80
C VAL A 100 5.31 -7.06 7.70
N LEU A 101 4.46 -7.65 6.84
CA LEU A 101 4.45 -9.11 6.65
C LEU A 101 5.80 -9.60 6.10
N ARG A 102 6.37 -8.89 5.13
CA ARG A 102 7.70 -9.17 4.58
C ARG A 102 8.79 -9.08 5.65
N GLU A 103 8.77 -8.05 6.49
CA GLU A 103 9.70 -7.95 7.63
C GLU A 103 9.54 -9.09 8.64
N ALA A 104 8.33 -9.59 8.87
CA ALA A 104 8.12 -10.70 9.81
C ALA A 104 8.72 -12.03 9.33
N ILE A 105 8.88 -12.21 8.01
CA ILE A 105 9.26 -13.48 7.40
C ILE A 105 10.62 -13.46 6.68
N HIS A 106 11.25 -12.30 6.50
CA HIS A 106 12.50 -12.17 5.74
C HIS A 106 13.69 -12.99 6.30
N LEU A 107 13.62 -13.40 7.58
CA LEU A 107 14.61 -14.30 8.18
C LEU A 107 14.54 -15.72 7.61
N LYS A 108 13.39 -16.12 7.06
CA LYS A 108 13.18 -17.42 6.39
C LYS A 108 13.41 -17.33 4.88
N ASP A 109 13.20 -16.15 4.30
CA ASP A 109 13.41 -15.87 2.89
C ASP A 109 14.02 -14.47 2.71
N ARG A 110 15.31 -14.44 2.32
CA ARG A 110 16.06 -13.18 2.15
C ARG A 110 15.51 -12.33 1.01
N ASP A 111 14.84 -12.92 0.02
CA ASP A 111 14.28 -12.20 -1.12
C ASP A 111 13.10 -11.31 -0.71
N LEU A 112 12.52 -11.58 0.46
CA LEU A 112 11.43 -10.79 1.04
C LEU A 112 11.92 -9.63 1.90
N GLN A 113 13.23 -9.45 2.09
CA GLN A 113 13.78 -8.33 2.85
C GLN A 113 13.27 -7.00 2.32
N VAL A 114 12.76 -6.16 3.21
CA VAL A 114 12.30 -4.81 2.87
C VAL A 114 13.47 -3.85 2.97
N SER A 115 13.73 -3.14 1.88
CA SER A 115 14.77 -2.12 1.81
C SER A 115 14.36 -0.83 2.53
N TYR A 116 15.34 -0.01 2.92
CA TYR A 116 15.01 1.28 3.52
C TYR A 116 14.36 2.22 2.48
N GLU A 117 14.67 2.07 1.20
CA GLU A 117 14.07 2.84 0.10
C GLU A 117 12.57 2.55 -0.05
N GLU A 118 12.15 1.31 0.11
CA GLU A 118 10.73 0.93 0.11
C GLU A 118 9.98 1.60 1.26
N TRP A 119 10.54 1.55 2.48
CA TRP A 119 9.97 2.23 3.64
C TRP A 119 9.96 3.76 3.51
N LEU A 120 11.03 4.34 2.95
CA LEU A 120 11.13 5.77 2.69
C LEU A 120 10.09 6.22 1.66
N THR A 121 9.91 5.45 0.59
CA THR A 121 8.89 5.71 -0.44
C THR A 121 7.50 5.65 0.17
N PHE A 122 7.21 4.60 0.95
CA PHE A 122 5.94 4.48 1.68
C PHE A 122 5.69 5.65 2.64
N GLY A 123 6.72 6.06 3.40
CA GLY A 123 6.62 7.20 4.32
C GLY A 123 6.33 8.52 3.60
N ARG A 124 7.00 8.77 2.46
CA ARG A 124 6.75 9.95 1.63
C ARG A 124 5.35 9.95 1.01
N ASP A 125 4.92 8.84 0.44
CA ASP A 125 3.58 8.69 -0.12
C ASP A 125 2.52 8.95 0.96
N SER A 126 2.70 8.41 2.15
CA SER A 126 1.80 8.60 3.29
C SER A 126 1.76 10.06 3.76
N LEU A 127 2.93 10.71 3.88
CA LEU A 127 3.05 12.12 4.26
C LEU A 127 2.35 13.03 3.25
N ASN A 128 2.60 12.82 1.96
CA ASN A 128 2.03 13.62 0.87
C ASN A 128 0.49 13.49 0.77
N ASN A 129 -0.06 12.38 1.25
CA ASN A 129 -1.50 12.13 1.27
C ASN A 129 -2.17 12.43 2.63
N GLY A 130 -1.45 13.05 3.57
CA GLY A 130 -2.01 13.48 4.85
C GLY A 130 -2.12 12.38 5.92
N PHE A 131 -1.60 11.17 5.67
CA PHE A 131 -1.62 10.06 6.62
C PHE A 131 -0.38 10.09 7.53
N TYR A 132 -0.27 11.14 8.35
CA TYR A 132 0.96 11.44 9.08
C TYR A 132 1.38 10.36 10.06
N THR A 133 0.44 9.73 10.77
CA THR A 133 0.76 8.67 11.75
C THR A 133 1.44 7.46 11.10
N ILE A 134 0.96 7.03 9.93
CA ILE A 134 1.57 5.90 9.22
C ILE A 134 2.85 6.33 8.48
N ALA A 135 2.94 7.60 8.07
CA ALA A 135 4.17 8.18 7.53
C ALA A 135 5.32 8.12 8.54
N VAL A 136 5.06 8.49 9.80
CA VAL A 136 6.05 8.38 10.90
C VAL A 136 6.58 6.95 11.00
N ARG A 137 5.70 5.94 11.01
CA ARG A 137 6.11 4.52 11.05
C ARG A 137 6.97 4.13 9.85
N GLY A 138 6.61 4.60 8.65
CA GLY A 138 7.41 4.38 7.45
C GLY A 138 8.84 4.92 7.60
N PHE A 139 8.99 6.15 8.09
CA PHE A 139 10.32 6.73 8.32
C PHE A 139 11.10 6.03 9.45
N GLU A 140 10.42 5.59 10.51
CA GLU A 140 11.04 4.82 11.59
C GLU A 140 11.59 3.48 11.09
N ASN A 141 10.80 2.72 10.33
CA ASN A 141 11.24 1.46 9.75
C ASN A 141 12.40 1.66 8.75
N ALA A 142 12.37 2.72 7.93
CA ALA A 142 13.49 3.05 7.05
C ALA A 142 14.80 3.26 7.85
N LEU A 143 14.75 3.97 8.97
CA LEU A 143 15.91 4.16 9.86
C LEU A 143 16.39 2.84 10.50
N VAL A 144 15.47 1.94 10.85
CA VAL A 144 15.80 0.60 11.39
C VAL A 144 16.49 -0.26 10.33
N CYS A 145 16.01 -0.25 9.08
CA CYS A 145 16.66 -0.96 7.97
C CYS A 145 18.10 -0.48 7.78
N ILE A 146 18.33 0.83 7.70
CA ILE A 146 19.69 1.39 7.52
C ILE A 146 20.62 0.93 8.66
N LYS A 147 20.17 1.03 9.92
CA LYS A 147 20.98 0.61 11.08
C LYS A 147 21.32 -0.88 11.05
N SER A 148 20.37 -1.71 10.66
CA SER A 148 20.55 -3.16 10.54
C SER A 148 21.62 -3.50 9.49
N HIS A 149 21.68 -2.75 8.38
CA HIS A 149 22.72 -2.91 7.36
C HIS A 149 24.10 -2.41 7.82
N THR A 150 24.17 -1.27 8.51
CA THR A 150 25.46 -0.74 9.02
C THR A 150 26.07 -1.60 10.14
N ASN A 151 25.26 -2.35 10.88
CA ASN A 151 25.76 -3.25 11.92
C ASN A 151 26.41 -4.54 11.36
N VAL A 152 26.10 -4.88 10.10
CA VAL A 152 26.67 -6.07 9.42
C VAL A 152 28.01 -5.76 8.77
N ASP A 153 28.27 -4.50 8.40
CA ASP A 153 29.56 -4.03 7.88
C ASP A 153 30.01 -2.78 8.66
N PRO A 154 30.80 -2.94 9.75
CA PRO A 154 31.12 -1.88 10.72
C PRO A 154 32.12 -0.84 10.20
N GLY A 155 32.31 -0.74 8.88
CA GLY A 155 33.09 0.33 8.26
C GLY A 155 32.47 1.73 8.52
N PRO A 156 33.25 2.81 8.32
CA PRO A 156 32.71 4.16 8.42
C PRO A 156 31.54 4.32 7.44
N VAL A 157 30.37 4.66 7.98
CA VAL A 157 29.15 4.92 7.19
C VAL A 157 29.47 5.98 6.15
N ALA A 158 29.31 5.63 4.87
CA ALA A 158 29.62 6.54 3.78
C ALA A 158 28.80 7.85 3.91
N ALA A 159 29.41 9.00 3.63
CA ALA A 159 28.75 10.32 3.73
C ALA A 159 27.34 10.40 3.08
N PRO A 160 27.09 9.80 1.89
CA PRO A 160 25.75 9.77 1.29
C PRO A 160 24.67 9.10 2.16
N VAL A 161 25.04 8.12 2.98
CA VAL A 161 24.13 7.43 3.90
C VAL A 161 23.82 8.31 5.11
N VAL A 162 24.78 9.11 5.58
CA VAL A 162 24.56 10.07 6.67
C VAL A 162 23.57 11.16 6.26
N ASP A 163 23.71 11.70 5.05
CA ASP A 163 22.77 12.69 4.51
C ASP A 163 21.35 12.10 4.38
N THR A 164 21.25 10.88 3.87
CA THR A 164 19.98 10.14 3.78
C THR A 164 19.33 9.95 5.16
N ILE A 165 20.11 9.56 6.18
CA ILE A 165 19.60 9.41 7.56
C ILE A 165 19.06 10.74 8.09
N ASN A 166 19.76 11.84 7.86
CA ASN A 166 19.34 13.16 8.33
C ASN A 166 18.06 13.62 7.63
N ASP A 167 17.93 13.37 6.34
CA ASP A 167 16.71 13.65 5.58
C ASP A 167 15.51 12.85 6.09
N ILE A 168 15.71 11.54 6.36
CA ILE A 168 14.64 10.68 6.90
C ILE A 168 14.20 11.18 8.28
N LYS A 169 15.15 11.54 9.16
CA LYS A 169 14.82 12.12 10.48
C LYS A 169 14.02 13.41 10.36
N ARG A 170 14.45 14.32 9.47
CA ARG A 170 13.73 15.58 9.22
C ARG A 170 12.30 15.32 8.76
N LEU A 171 12.09 14.40 7.82
CA LEU A 171 10.75 14.05 7.32
C LEU A 171 9.86 13.44 8.41
N ARG A 172 10.42 12.57 9.26
CA ARG A 172 9.73 12.03 10.42
C ARG A 172 9.34 13.13 11.40
N ASP A 173 10.24 14.04 11.71
CA ASP A 173 9.98 15.13 12.67
C ASP A 173 8.88 16.08 12.14
N ILE A 174 8.86 16.34 10.82
CA ILE A 174 7.75 17.05 10.16
C ILE A 174 6.43 16.29 10.32
N ALA A 175 6.41 14.98 10.00
CA ALA A 175 5.20 14.17 10.12
C ALA A 175 4.68 14.12 11.56
N THR A 176 5.57 13.96 12.55
CA THR A 176 5.23 13.98 13.97
C THR A 176 4.63 15.32 14.42
N ALA A 177 5.20 16.44 13.97
CA ALA A 177 4.64 17.76 14.25
C ALA A 177 3.24 17.93 13.66
N LEU A 178 3.00 17.40 12.45
CA LEU A 178 1.68 17.42 11.81
C LEU A 178 0.65 16.55 12.56
N VAL A 179 1.05 15.37 13.06
CA VAL A 179 0.19 14.55 13.94
C VAL A 179 -0.27 15.35 15.16
N ALA A 180 0.65 16.07 15.82
CA ALA A 180 0.33 16.88 16.99
C ALA A 180 -0.65 18.01 16.65
N SER A 181 -0.39 18.78 15.59
CA SER A 181 -1.28 19.88 15.19
C SER A 181 -2.68 19.43 14.78
N HIS A 182 -2.81 18.26 14.15
CA HIS A 182 -4.11 17.72 13.76
C HIS A 182 -4.93 17.22 14.95
N SER A 183 -4.28 16.86 16.04
CA SER A 183 -4.95 16.45 17.29
C SER A 183 -5.53 17.66 18.03
N ASP A 184 -4.87 18.82 17.95
CA ASP A 184 -5.31 20.07 18.59
C ASP A 184 -6.49 20.75 17.88
N THR A 185 -6.80 20.35 16.64
CA THR A 185 -7.89 20.96 15.83
C THR A 185 -9.26 20.36 16.15
N ILE A 186 -9.34 19.30 16.97
CA ILE A 186 -10.59 18.58 17.30
C ILE A 186 -11.08 18.88 18.74
N SER A 187 -10.45 19.80 19.48
CA SER A 187 -10.92 20.27 20.81
C SER A 187 -11.78 21.52 20.76
#